data_AF-E2BMW3-F1
#
_entry.id   AF-E2BMW3-F1
#
_cell.length_a   1.000
_cell.length_b   1.000
_cell.length_c   1.000
_cell.angle_alpha   90.00
_cell.angle_beta   90.00
_cell.angle_gamma   90.00
#
_symmetry.space_group_name_H-M   'P 1'
#
loop_
_entity.id
_entity.type
_entity.pdbx_description
1 polymer ?
#
loop_
_entity_poly.entity_id
_entity_poly.type
_entity_poly.pdbx_seq_one_letter_code
_entity_poly.pdbx_strand_id
1 'polypeptide(L)'
;LYDKTNPKYKDRTVIDNSWLFISGELQKSNSKNIARWTSLRNRFSKERARKILSGSVMQTAWPLMKYLTFLHSVVKKRRTFGNIAMEDESNSPSETQEFDDLYKDS
;
A
#
# COMPACT_ATOMS: atom_id res chain seq x y z
N LEU A 1 4.33 -15.54 7.28
CA LEU A 1 5.42 -14.56 7.04
C LEU A 1 4.93 -13.15 6.65
N TYR A 2 4.02 -12.96 5.69
CA TYR A 2 3.71 -11.60 5.16
C TYR A 2 2.28 -11.12 5.34
N ASP A 3 1.36 -12.01 5.70
CA ASP A 3 -0.03 -11.66 5.96
C ASP A 3 -0.19 -11.08 7.36
N LYS A 4 -0.53 -9.79 7.44
CA LYS A 4 -0.75 -9.08 8.72
C LYS A 4 -2.03 -9.50 9.44
N THR A 5 -2.95 -10.16 8.74
CA THR A 5 -4.21 -10.65 9.33
C THR A 5 -4.00 -11.96 10.08
N ASN A 6 -2.89 -12.66 9.81
CA ASN A 6 -2.53 -13.88 10.52
C ASN A 6 -2.12 -13.55 11.98
N PRO A 7 -2.74 -14.18 13.01
CA PRO A 7 -2.40 -13.94 14.41
C PRO A 7 -0.92 -14.18 14.74
N LYS A 8 -0.28 -15.12 14.04
CA LYS A 8 1.14 -15.46 14.23
C LYS A 8 2.09 -14.54 13.45
N TYR A 9 1.59 -13.49 12.80
CA TYR A 9 2.41 -12.58 12.00
C TYR A 9 3.52 -11.87 12.80
N LYS A 10 3.28 -11.61 14.09
CA LYS A 10 4.27 -10.95 14.98
C LYS A 10 5.06 -11.94 15.82
N ASP A 11 4.76 -13.24 15.73
CA ASP A 11 5.46 -14.26 16.48
C ASP A 11 6.83 -14.53 15.84
N ARG A 12 7.89 -14.09 16.53
CA ARG A 12 9.26 -14.19 16.04
C ARG A 12 9.70 -15.65 15.89
N THR A 13 9.31 -16.53 16.80
CA THR A 13 9.65 -17.96 16.74
C THR A 13 9.03 -18.61 15.51
N VAL A 14 7.76 -18.29 15.23
CA VAL A 14 7.06 -18.81 14.03
C VAL A 14 7.70 -18.27 12.74
N ILE A 15 8.06 -16.98 12.72
CA ILE A 15 8.77 -16.36 11.59
C ILE A 15 10.12 -17.03 11.35
N ASP A 16 10.92 -17.19 12.40
CA ASP A 16 12.27 -17.75 12.32
C ASP A 16 12.23 -19.23 11.88
N ASN A 17 11.30 -20.02 12.42
CA ASN A 17 11.09 -21.41 11.99
C ASN A 17 10.65 -21.51 10.53
N SER A 18 9.76 -20.63 10.08
CA SER A 18 9.33 -20.58 8.67
C SER A 18 10.51 -20.29 7.74
N TRP A 19 11.40 -19.38 8.14
CA TRP A 19 12.59 -19.06 7.38
C TRP A 19 13.65 -20.16 7.39
N LEU A 20 13.80 -20.85 8.52
CA LEU A 20 14.67 -22.01 8.63
C LEU A 20 14.23 -23.13 7.69
N PHE A 21 12.92 -23.40 7.62
CA PHE A 21 12.33 -24.35 6.68
C PHE A 21 12.66 -24.00 5.22
N ILE A 22 12.41 -22.75 4.81
CA ILE A 22 12.74 -22.27 3.44
C ILE A 22 14.24 -22.40 3.16
N SER A 23 15.07 -22.14 4.16
CA SER A 23 16.53 -22.29 4.04
C SER A 23 17.00 -23.72 3.84
N GLY A 24 16.33 -24.68 4.49
CA GLY A 24 16.57 -26.10 4.27
C GLY A 24 16.30 -26.49 2.82
N GLU A 25 15.15 -26.09 2.29
CA GLU A 25 14.75 -26.38 0.90
C GLU A 25 15.71 -25.77 -0.13
N LEU A 26 16.17 -24.54 0.10
CA LEU A 26 17.06 -23.84 -0.84
C LEU A 26 18.54 -24.20 -0.66
N GLN A 27 18.90 -24.93 0.41
CA GLN A 27 20.29 -25.20 0.81
C GLN A 27 21.15 -23.92 0.87
N LYS A 28 20.55 -22.81 1.32
CA LYS A 28 21.21 -21.50 1.47
C LYS A 28 21.01 -20.97 2.88
N SER A 29 21.98 -20.19 3.34
CA SER A 29 21.91 -19.49 4.62
C SER A 29 20.65 -18.62 4.73
N ASN A 30 20.05 -18.64 5.92
CA ASN A 30 18.83 -17.90 6.23
C ASN A 30 18.99 -16.39 5.95
N SER A 31 20.12 -15.80 6.33
CA SER A 31 20.40 -14.38 6.08
C SER A 31 20.37 -14.03 4.58
N LYS A 32 20.92 -14.90 3.73
CA LYS A 32 20.92 -14.71 2.27
C LYS A 32 19.51 -14.81 1.69
N ASN A 33 18.72 -15.75 2.17
CA ASN A 33 17.33 -15.92 1.73
C ASN A 33 16.46 -14.73 2.13
N ILE A 34 16.58 -14.25 3.37
CA ILE A 34 15.88 -13.06 3.87
C ILE A 34 16.27 -11.83 3.04
N ALA A 35 17.57 -11.60 2.82
CA ALA A 35 18.06 -10.46 2.05
C ALA A 35 17.57 -10.50 0.60
N ARG A 36 17.66 -11.67 -0.05
CA ARG A 36 17.18 -11.86 -1.42
C ARG A 36 15.69 -11.64 -1.52
N TRP A 37 14.92 -12.20 -0.60
CA TRP A 37 13.47 -12.04 -0.56
C TRP A 37 13.06 -10.57 -0.34
N THR A 38 13.73 -9.88 0.57
CA THR A 38 13.51 -8.45 0.83
C THR A 38 13.71 -7.64 -0.46
N SER A 39 14.75 -7.95 -1.22
CA SER A 39 15.03 -7.30 -2.51
C SER A 39 13.93 -7.58 -3.54
N LEU A 40 13.46 -8.82 -3.64
CA LEU A 40 12.34 -9.20 -4.53
C LEU A 40 11.06 -8.45 -4.17
N ARG A 41 10.69 -8.40 -2.89
CA ARG A 41 9.50 -7.71 -2.42
C ARG A 41 9.58 -6.19 -2.64
N ASN A 42 10.75 -5.60 -2.42
CA ASN A 42 10.98 -4.18 -2.66
C ASN A 42 10.81 -3.86 -4.15
N ARG A 43 11.39 -4.68 -5.04
CA ARG A 43 11.22 -4.52 -6.48
C ARG A 43 9.77 -4.72 -6.91
N PHE A 44 9.09 -5.75 -6.40
CA PHE A 44 7.65 -5.97 -6.65
C PHE A 44 6.81 -4.73 -6.29
N SER A 45 7.09 -4.12 -5.14
CA SER A 45 6.38 -2.92 -4.70
C SER A 45 6.62 -1.72 -5.63
N LYS A 46 7.85 -1.57 -6.16
CA LYS A 46 8.20 -0.54 -7.14
C LYS A 46 7.53 -0.79 -8.49
N GLU A 47 7.56 -2.02 -8.99
CA GLU A 47 6.89 -2.40 -10.24
C GLU A 47 5.39 -2.11 -10.15
N ARG A 48 4.75 -2.38 -9.01
CA ARG A 48 3.33 -2.07 -8.79
C ARG A 48 3.04 -0.57 -8.72
N ALA A 49 3.97 0.22 -8.20
CA ALA A 49 3.82 1.67 -8.09
C ALA A 49 4.18 2.42 -9.38
N ARG A 50 4.76 1.72 -10.37
CA ARG A 50 5.21 2.29 -11.64
C ARG A 50 4.01 2.80 -12.42
N LYS A 51 3.93 4.12 -12.60
CA LYS A 51 2.99 4.75 -13.52
C LYS A 51 3.60 4.70 -14.93
N ILE A 52 2.82 4.26 -15.93
CA ILE A 52 3.22 4.37 -17.33
C ILE A 52 2.92 5.82 -17.74
N LEU A 53 3.97 6.58 -18.09
CA LEU A 53 3.80 7.93 -18.63
C LEU A 53 3.31 7.82 -20.08
N SER A 54 2.35 8.67 -20.45
CA SER A 54 1.86 8.75 -21.84
C SER A 54 3.03 9.11 -22.76
N GLY A 55 3.32 8.27 -23.76
CA GLY A 55 4.46 8.42 -24.68
C GLY A 55 5.72 7.61 -24.34
N SER A 56 5.74 6.84 -23.23
CA SER A 56 6.87 5.95 -22.94
C SER A 56 6.89 4.75 -23.88
N VAL A 57 8.07 4.45 -24.44
CA VAL A 57 8.38 3.17 -25.10
C VAL A 57 7.93 2.01 -24.20
N MET A 58 7.34 0.98 -24.81
CA MET A 58 6.74 -0.16 -24.13
C MET A 58 7.74 -0.80 -23.15
N GLN A 59 7.56 -0.55 -21.86
CA GLN A 59 8.48 -1.05 -20.83
C GLN A 59 8.24 -2.54 -20.60
N THR A 60 9.31 -3.35 -20.69
CA THR A 60 9.25 -4.78 -20.45
C THR A 60 8.89 -5.09 -19.00
N ALA A 61 7.86 -5.92 -18.81
CA ALA A 61 7.43 -6.34 -17.50
C ALA A 61 8.53 -7.16 -16.78
N TRP A 62 8.69 -6.96 -15.47
CA TRP A 62 9.66 -7.72 -14.69
C TRP A 62 9.31 -9.23 -14.70
N PRO A 63 10.18 -10.13 -15.18
CA PRO A 63 9.82 -11.54 -15.39
C PRO A 63 9.38 -12.29 -14.12
N LEU A 64 9.83 -11.85 -12.93
CA LEU A 64 9.47 -12.48 -11.67
C LEU A 64 8.13 -12.01 -11.10
N MET A 65 7.51 -10.99 -11.71
CA MET A 65 6.23 -10.43 -11.26
C MET A 65 5.14 -11.51 -11.18
N LYS A 66 5.07 -12.40 -12.18
CA LYS A 66 4.08 -13.47 -12.26
C LYS A 66 4.15 -14.48 -11.10
N TYR A 67 5.33 -14.66 -10.50
CA TYR A 67 5.52 -15.57 -9.36
C TYR A 67 5.27 -14.89 -8.01
N LEU A 68 5.15 -13.56 -8.00
CA LEU A 68 4.96 -12.75 -6.80
C LEU A 68 3.53 -12.20 -6.70
N THR A 69 2.62 -12.65 -7.56
CA THR A 69 1.21 -12.20 -7.60
C THR A 69 0.46 -12.49 -6.30
N PHE A 70 0.80 -13.55 -5.57
CA PHE A 70 0.22 -13.82 -4.25
C PHE A 70 0.48 -12.70 -3.23
N LEU A 71 1.48 -11.84 -3.47
CA LEU A 71 1.73 -10.66 -2.63
C LEU A 71 0.71 -9.54 -2.83
N HIS A 72 -0.14 -9.59 -3.86
CA HIS A 72 -1.15 -8.55 -4.10
C HIS A 72 -2.12 -8.40 -2.92
N SER A 73 -2.53 -9.50 -2.30
CA SER A 73 -3.49 -9.51 -1.18
C SER A 73 -2.86 -9.09 0.16
N VAL A 74 -1.59 -9.44 0.37
CA VAL A 74 -0.91 -9.27 1.67
C VAL A 74 0.00 -8.03 1.73
N VAL A 75 0.57 -7.59 0.61
CA VAL A 75 1.44 -6.40 0.55
C VAL A 75 0.61 -5.18 0.14
N LYS A 76 0.04 -4.51 1.14
CA LYS A 76 -0.68 -3.24 0.95
C LYS A 76 0.30 -2.08 0.84
N LYS A 77 -0.01 -1.10 -0.03
CA LYS A 77 0.73 0.17 -0.11
C LYS A 77 0.62 0.87 1.24
N ARG A 78 1.74 1.36 1.78
CA ARG A 78 1.74 2.15 3.01
C ARG A 78 0.95 3.44 2.72
N ARG A 79 -0.09 3.73 3.51
CA ARG A 79 -0.72 5.05 3.49
C ARG A 79 0.31 6.04 4.03
N THR A 80 0.64 7.05 3.24
CA THR A 80 1.43 8.19 3.68
C THR A 80 0.44 9.21 4.24
N PHE A 81 0.57 9.55 5.52
CA PHE A 81 -0.07 10.74 6.05
C PHE A 81 0.85 11.89 5.68
N GLY A 82 0.38 12.77 4.78
CA GLY A 82 1.10 14.02 4.48
C GLY A 82 0.90 14.98 5.65
N ASN A 83 1.87 15.88 5.86
CA ASN A 83 1.77 16.95 6.85
C ASN A 83 0.90 18.14 6.36
N ILE A 84 0.17 17.96 5.26
CA ILE A 84 -0.68 18.98 4.66
C ILE A 84 -2.11 18.68 5.11
N ALA A 85 -2.68 19.57 5.91
CA ALA A 85 -4.11 19.55 6.20
C ALA A 85 -4.86 19.74 4.88
N MET A 86 -5.73 18.81 4.53
CA MET A 86 -6.69 19.04 3.44
C MET A 86 -7.79 19.92 4.03
N GLU A 87 -7.81 21.19 3.63
CA GLU A 87 -8.94 22.07 3.91
C GLU A 87 -10.13 21.58 3.11
N ASP A 88 -11.23 21.30 3.81
CA ASP A 88 -12.46 20.75 3.28
C ASP A 88 -13.25 21.88 2.60
N GLU A 89 -13.07 22.06 1.28
CA GLU A 89 -13.96 22.90 0.47
C GLU A 89 -15.30 22.19 0.27
N SER A 90 -16.11 22.19 1.33
CA SER A 90 -17.54 21.90 1.22
C SER A 90 -18.31 22.82 2.15
N ASN A 91 -18.41 24.09 1.77
CA ASN A 91 -19.55 24.91 2.17
C ASN A 91 -19.89 25.92 1.07
N SER A 92 -20.56 25.44 0.02
CA SER A 92 -21.30 26.27 -0.92
C SER A 92 -22.53 26.82 -0.19
N PRO A 93 -22.70 28.15 -0.02
CA PRO A 93 -23.92 28.68 0.56
C PRO A 93 -25.02 28.64 -0.50
N SER A 94 -25.97 27.73 -0.31
CA SER A 94 -27.23 27.73 -1.05
C SER A 94 -28.02 28.99 -0.68
N GLU A 95 -28.35 29.76 -1.70
CA GLU A 95 -29.35 30.81 -1.73
C GLU A 95 -30.65 30.34 -1.04
N THR A 96 -31.20 31.14 -0.13
CA THR A 96 -32.58 31.00 0.32
C THR A 96 -33.16 32.40 0.46
N GLN A 97 -34.08 32.73 -0.45
CA GLN A 97 -34.99 33.86 -0.32
C GLN A 97 -35.96 33.58 0.83
N GLU A 98 -36.07 34.50 1.79
CA GLU A 98 -37.28 34.66 2.59
C GLU A 98 -37.66 36.14 2.66
N PHE A 99 -38.94 36.35 2.41
CA PHE A 99 -39.65 37.60 2.23
C PHE A 99 -40.64 37.76 3.40
N ASP A 100 -40.78 39.02 3.82
CA ASP A 100 -41.87 39.64 4.59
C ASP A 100 -41.91 39.68 6.13
N ASP A 101 -42.22 40.91 6.56
CA ASP A 101 -43.11 41.31 7.66
C ASP A 101 -42.63 41.29 9.12
N LEU A 102 -42.18 42.47 9.60
CA LEU A 102 -42.87 43.33 10.59
C LEU A 102 -41.87 44.29 11.25
N TYR A 103 -42.02 45.60 11.04
CA TYR A 103 -42.26 46.59 12.10
C TYR A 103 -42.59 47.94 11.45
N LYS A 104 -43.90 48.20 11.38
CA LYS A 104 -44.50 49.54 11.36
C LYS A 104 -44.48 50.10 12.78
N ASP A 105 -43.99 51.32 12.94
CA ASP A 105 -44.50 52.39 13.81
C ASP A 105 -43.44 53.51 13.80
N SER A 106 -43.73 54.81 13.75
CA SER A 106 -44.91 55.66 13.52
C SER A 106 -44.33 57.07 13.27
#